data_AF-A0A3E1Y7W5-F1
#
_entry.id   AF-A0A3E1Y7W5-F1
#
_cell.length_a   1.000
_cell.length_b   1.000
_cell.length_c   1.000
_cell.angle_alpha   90.00
_cell.angle_beta   90.00
_cell.angle_gamma   90.00
#
_symmetry.space_group_name_H-M   'P 1'
#
loop_
_entity.id
_entity.type
_entity.pdbx_description
1 polymer ?
#
loop_
_entity_poly.entity_id
_entity_poly.type
_entity_poly.pdbx_seq_one_letter_code
_entity_poly.pdbx_strand_id
1 'polypeptide(L)'
;MKWIIFICLLSLGFACRMRSNSRVTYKKYLKEAFARKDTSYVLSVIDNLNDVTISDFEYYDMLVRICQLSGFYYGNLDARSDLYKHKSQSERMILRQNTAKVMSIYSKSCFFLHYADPDVFQSIEQDFWKYEKLSTKDLDQIKRRFDLLCMADKRDVKKN
;
A
#
# COMPACT_ATOMS: atom_id res chain seq x y z
N MET A 1 -26.33 -44.97 2.54
CA MET A 1 -26.10 -43.52 2.73
C MET A 1 -24.96 -43.26 3.74
N LYS A 2 -23.71 -43.61 3.41
CA LYS A 2 -22.53 -43.37 4.30
C LYS A 2 -21.27 -42.89 3.56
N TRP A 3 -21.33 -42.70 2.25
CA TRP A 3 -20.16 -42.38 1.42
C TRP A 3 -20.08 -40.90 0.98
N ILE A 4 -21.09 -40.09 1.29
CA ILE A 4 -21.14 -38.68 0.83
C ILE A 4 -20.38 -37.74 1.79
N ILE A 5 -20.22 -38.12 3.07
CA ILE A 5 -19.57 -37.26 4.08
C ILE A 5 -18.05 -37.19 3.89
N PHE A 6 -17.43 -38.19 3.26
CA PHE A 6 -15.97 -38.25 3.12
C PHE A 6 -15.41 -37.33 2.02
N ILE A 7 -16.23 -36.92 1.05
CA ILE A 7 -15.80 -36.08 -0.08
C ILE A 7 -15.71 -34.60 0.33
N CYS A 8 -16.57 -34.13 1.24
CA CYS A 8 -16.52 -32.74 1.72
C CYS A 8 -15.27 -32.42 2.57
N LEU A 9 -14.68 -33.41 3.24
CA LEU A 9 -13.48 -33.20 4.05
C LEU A 9 -12.18 -33.17 3.22
N LEU A 10 -12.16 -33.82 2.04
CA LEU A 10 -11.05 -33.73 1.10
C LEU A 10 -11.03 -32.40 0.32
N SER A 11 -12.19 -31.80 0.07
CA SER A 11 -12.28 -30.45 -0.54
C SER A 11 -11.89 -29.32 0.43
N LEU A 12 -12.02 -29.51 1.74
CA LEU A 12 -11.48 -28.54 2.72
C LEU A 12 -9.95 -28.66 2.90
N GLY A 13 -9.37 -29.84 2.68
CA GLY A 13 -7.93 -30.06 2.79
C GLY A 13 -7.10 -29.43 1.66
N PHE A 14 -7.66 -29.30 0.46
CA PHE A 14 -6.95 -28.74 -0.70
C PHE A 14 -7.02 -27.21 -0.80
N ALA A 15 -8.02 -26.57 -0.20
CA ALA A 15 -8.07 -25.10 -0.12
C ALA A 15 -6.97 -24.52 0.78
N CYS A 16 -6.39 -25.32 1.68
CA CYS A 16 -5.39 -24.86 2.64
C CYS A 16 -3.92 -24.95 2.15
N ARG A 17 -3.66 -25.50 0.95
CA ARG A 17 -2.28 -25.68 0.42
C ARG A 17 -1.86 -24.76 -0.72
N MET A 18 -2.72 -23.85 -1.19
CA MET A 18 -2.35 -22.83 -2.18
C MET A 18 -1.74 -21.55 -1.57
N ARG A 19 -1.11 -21.62 -0.38
CA ARG A 19 -0.52 -20.44 0.28
C ARG A 19 0.98 -20.25 0.05
N SER A 20 1.56 -20.77 -1.03
CA SER A 20 3.03 -20.83 -1.16
C SER A 20 3.64 -20.35 -2.49
N ASN A 21 2.89 -19.71 -3.39
CA ASN A 21 3.50 -19.04 -4.56
C ASN A 21 3.00 -17.62 -4.85
N SER A 22 2.13 -17.05 -4.02
CA SER A 22 1.56 -15.71 -4.25
C SER A 22 2.60 -14.58 -4.14
N ARG A 23 3.57 -14.69 -3.23
CA ARG A 23 4.54 -13.61 -2.92
C ARG A 23 5.47 -13.23 -4.07
N VAL A 24 6.04 -14.21 -4.76
CA VAL A 24 6.93 -13.96 -5.91
C VAL A 24 6.11 -13.48 -7.12
N THR A 25 4.90 -14.00 -7.25
CA THR A 25 3.97 -13.73 -8.35
C THR A 25 3.49 -12.27 -8.33
N TYR A 26 2.99 -11.75 -7.20
CA TYR A 26 2.50 -10.38 -7.15
C TYR A 26 3.62 -9.34 -7.39
N LYS A 27 4.85 -9.60 -6.93
CA LYS A 27 5.99 -8.67 -7.06
C LYS A 27 6.38 -8.40 -8.50
N LYS A 28 6.41 -9.45 -9.33
CA LYS A 28 6.71 -9.35 -10.76
C LYS A 28 5.60 -8.56 -11.46
N TYR A 29 4.34 -8.94 -11.23
CA TYR A 29 3.19 -8.28 -11.86
C TYR A 29 3.04 -6.82 -11.44
N LEU A 30 3.35 -6.46 -10.19
CA LEU A 30 3.27 -5.07 -9.74
C LEU A 30 4.31 -4.18 -10.46
N LYS A 31 5.54 -4.67 -10.65
CA LYS A 31 6.56 -3.93 -11.42
C LYS A 31 6.12 -3.73 -12.87
N GLU A 32 5.63 -4.80 -13.50
CA GLU A 32 5.16 -4.75 -14.88
C GLU A 32 3.93 -3.84 -15.04
N ALA A 33 3.01 -3.84 -14.08
CA ALA A 33 1.86 -2.97 -14.05
C ALA A 33 2.27 -1.49 -13.96
N PHE A 34 3.24 -1.12 -13.11
CA PHE A 34 3.80 0.23 -13.09
C PHE A 34 4.44 0.63 -14.42
N ALA A 35 5.24 -0.27 -15.02
CA ALA A 35 5.91 -0.01 -16.29
C ALA A 35 4.91 0.18 -17.45
N ARG A 36 3.81 -0.58 -17.44
CA ARG A 36 2.75 -0.53 -18.47
C ARG A 36 1.64 0.47 -18.15
N LYS A 37 1.72 1.17 -17.03
CA LYS A 37 0.67 2.06 -16.52
C LYS A 37 -0.70 1.36 -16.37
N ASP A 38 -0.70 0.11 -15.93
CA ASP A 38 -1.93 -0.65 -15.64
C ASP A 38 -2.56 -0.15 -14.34
N THR A 39 -3.40 0.87 -14.48
CA THR A 39 -4.16 1.48 -13.39
C THR A 39 -5.01 0.48 -12.62
N SER A 40 -5.69 -0.43 -13.33
CA SER A 40 -6.65 -1.34 -12.70
C SER A 40 -5.96 -2.31 -11.75
N TYR A 41 -4.86 -2.91 -12.19
CA TYR A 41 -4.10 -3.83 -11.36
C TYR A 41 -3.48 -3.10 -10.16
N VAL A 42 -2.83 -1.96 -10.35
CA VAL A 42 -2.17 -1.25 -9.23
C VAL A 42 -3.19 -0.72 -8.22
N LEU A 43 -4.35 -0.22 -8.66
CA LEU A 43 -5.43 0.17 -7.75
C LEU A 43 -5.91 -1.01 -6.91
N SER A 44 -6.11 -2.18 -7.51
CA SER A 44 -6.50 -3.39 -6.76
C SER A 44 -5.49 -3.76 -5.67
N VAL A 45 -4.20 -3.55 -5.93
CA VAL A 45 -3.14 -3.80 -4.95
C VAL A 45 -3.15 -2.74 -3.84
N ILE A 46 -3.36 -1.46 -4.18
CA ILE A 46 -3.49 -0.38 -3.18
C ILE A 46 -4.73 -0.60 -2.30
N ASP A 47 -5.85 -1.02 -2.89
CA ASP A 47 -7.09 -1.29 -2.14
C ASP A 47 -6.92 -2.45 -1.15
N ASN A 48 -6.10 -3.45 -1.49
CA ASN A 48 -5.74 -4.54 -0.58
C ASN A 48 -4.94 -4.09 0.65
N LEU A 49 -4.34 -2.89 0.66
CA LEU A 49 -3.72 -2.34 1.89
C LEU A 49 -4.75 -2.10 2.99
N ASN A 50 -6.03 -1.92 2.64
CA ASN A 50 -7.12 -1.76 3.61
C ASN A 50 -7.63 -3.11 4.16
N ASP A 51 -7.16 -4.23 3.61
CA ASP A 51 -7.53 -5.56 4.11
C ASP A 51 -6.88 -5.80 5.48
N VAL A 52 -7.69 -6.05 6.50
CA VAL A 52 -7.22 -6.35 7.86
C VAL A 52 -6.82 -7.81 8.04
N THR A 53 -7.13 -8.67 7.08
CA THR A 53 -6.86 -10.12 7.12
C THR A 53 -5.47 -10.48 6.59
N ILE A 54 -4.84 -9.61 5.80
CA ILE A 54 -3.46 -9.82 5.35
C ILE A 54 -2.48 -9.69 6.53
N SER A 55 -1.47 -10.56 6.52
CA SER A 55 -0.43 -10.56 7.55
C SER A 55 0.41 -9.29 7.49
N ASP A 56 0.95 -8.87 8.64
CA ASP A 56 1.85 -7.72 8.73
C ASP A 56 3.03 -7.84 7.74
N PHE A 57 3.64 -9.02 7.64
CA PHE A 57 4.71 -9.26 6.66
C PHE A 57 4.27 -9.00 5.22
N GLU A 58 3.12 -9.52 4.81
CA GLU A 58 2.60 -9.36 3.46
C GLU A 58 2.20 -7.92 3.17
N TYR A 59 1.61 -7.25 4.15
CA TYR A 59 1.29 -5.82 4.09
C TYR A 59 2.54 -4.97 3.80
N TYR A 60 3.60 -5.11 4.60
CA TYR A 60 4.81 -4.31 4.44
C TYR A 60 5.62 -4.70 3.19
N ASP A 61 5.60 -5.98 2.79
CA ASP A 61 6.24 -6.44 1.55
C ASP A 61 5.55 -5.86 0.30
N MET A 62 4.22 -5.69 0.32
CA MET A 62 3.49 -4.97 -0.74
C MET A 62 3.79 -3.48 -0.71
N LEU A 63 3.73 -2.86 0.48
CA LEU A 63 3.93 -1.43 0.65
C LEU A 63 5.34 -1.00 0.20
N VAL A 64 6.39 -1.67 0.66
CA VAL A 64 7.79 -1.43 0.23
C VAL A 64 7.89 -1.41 -1.28
N ARG A 65 7.20 -2.33 -1.97
CA ARG A 65 7.25 -2.43 -3.42
C ARG A 65 6.56 -1.26 -4.10
N ILE A 66 5.41 -0.82 -3.60
CA ILE A 66 4.73 0.39 -4.08
C ILE A 66 5.64 1.60 -3.88
N CYS A 67 6.26 1.75 -2.71
CA CYS A 67 7.15 2.86 -2.40
C CYS A 67 8.38 2.90 -3.33
N GLN A 68 9.01 1.76 -3.59
CA GLN A 68 10.14 1.68 -4.52
C GLN A 68 9.78 2.08 -5.96
N LEU A 69 8.55 1.80 -6.40
CA LEU A 69 8.11 2.07 -7.77
C LEU A 69 7.54 3.48 -7.96
N SER A 70 7.06 4.11 -6.88
CA SER A 70 6.46 5.45 -6.89
C SER A 70 7.38 6.55 -6.36
N GLY A 71 8.34 6.21 -5.51
CA GLY A 71 9.11 7.16 -4.71
C GLY A 71 8.36 7.70 -3.48
N PHE A 72 7.12 7.25 -3.24
CA PHE A 72 6.30 7.68 -2.09
C PHE A 72 6.37 6.65 -0.94
N TYR A 73 7.03 7.01 0.16
CA TYR A 73 7.40 6.14 1.29
C TYR A 73 6.51 6.26 2.53
N TYR A 74 5.36 6.93 2.45
CA TYR A 74 4.42 7.02 3.59
C TYR A 74 4.03 5.63 4.11
N GLY A 75 4.14 5.38 5.42
CA GLY A 75 3.79 4.07 5.97
C GLY A 75 4.88 3.03 5.93
N ASN A 76 5.96 3.27 5.18
CA ASN A 76 6.98 2.26 4.98
C ASN A 76 7.78 2.04 6.27
N LEU A 77 7.47 0.95 6.97
CA LEU A 77 8.20 0.50 8.14
C LEU A 77 8.93 -0.79 7.82
N ASP A 78 10.14 -0.93 8.32
CA ASP A 78 10.80 -2.22 8.35
C ASP A 78 10.14 -3.08 9.43
N ALA A 79 9.32 -4.04 9.00
CA ALA A 79 8.66 -5.01 9.89
C ALA A 79 9.65 -5.89 10.69
N ARG A 80 10.94 -5.90 10.33
CA ARG A 80 12.01 -6.59 11.05
C ARG A 80 12.69 -5.71 12.09
N SER A 81 12.49 -4.39 12.02
CA SER A 81 13.08 -3.45 12.96
C SER A 81 12.54 -3.65 14.38
N ASP A 82 13.39 -3.40 15.37
CA ASP A 82 12.96 -3.49 16.77
C ASP A 82 11.91 -2.43 17.10
N LEU A 83 11.99 -1.26 16.45
CA LEU A 83 10.97 -0.22 16.54
C LEU A 83 9.57 -0.75 16.19
N TYR A 84 9.47 -1.60 15.17
CA TYR A 84 8.21 -2.24 14.77
C TYR A 84 7.78 -3.33 15.77
N LYS A 85 8.72 -4.17 16.22
CA LYS A 85 8.44 -5.27 17.17
C LYS A 85 7.91 -4.77 18.52
N HIS A 86 8.32 -3.58 18.95
CA HIS A 86 7.87 -2.97 20.21
C HIS A 86 6.48 -2.30 20.11
N LYS A 87 5.89 -2.18 18.91
CA LYS A 87 4.54 -1.64 18.76
C LYS A 87 3.49 -2.64 19.23
N SER A 88 2.46 -2.15 19.92
CA SER A 88 1.26 -2.92 20.20
C SER A 88 0.49 -3.27 18.91
N GLN A 89 -0.32 -4.33 18.94
CA GLN A 89 -1.17 -4.68 17.81
C GLN A 89 -2.11 -3.54 17.39
N SER A 90 -2.64 -2.78 18.36
CA SER A 90 -3.49 -1.61 18.11
C SER A 90 -2.76 -0.50 17.36
N GLU A 91 -1.52 -0.18 17.74
CA GLU A 91 -0.71 0.83 17.02
C GLU A 91 -0.43 0.37 15.59
N ARG A 92 -0.04 -0.90 15.42
CA ARG A 92 0.22 -1.46 14.07
C ARG A 92 -1.02 -1.39 13.18
N MET A 93 -2.20 -1.70 13.73
CA MET A 93 -3.46 -1.56 13.02
C MET A 93 -3.76 -0.12 12.63
N ILE A 94 -3.55 0.85 13.53
CA ILE A 94 -3.77 2.28 13.23
C ILE A 94 -2.83 2.74 12.11
N LEU A 95 -1.55 2.38 12.17
CA LEU A 95 -0.57 2.72 11.14
C LEU A 95 -0.95 2.15 9.77
N ARG A 96 -1.40 0.89 9.72
CA ARG A 96 -1.90 0.25 8.49
C ARG A 96 -3.11 1.00 7.93
N GLN A 97 -4.08 1.33 8.78
CA GLN A 97 -5.28 2.08 8.37
C GLN A 97 -4.94 3.48 7.86
N ASN A 98 -4.04 4.19 8.53
CA ASN A 98 -3.59 5.51 8.10
C ASN A 98 -2.89 5.43 6.73
N THR A 99 -1.98 4.48 6.59
CA THR A 99 -1.23 4.27 5.34
C THR A 99 -2.15 3.91 4.18
N ALA A 100 -3.10 2.99 4.38
CA ALA A 100 -4.07 2.62 3.35
C ALA A 100 -4.89 3.85 2.87
N LYS A 101 -5.34 4.70 3.81
CA LYS A 101 -6.04 5.95 3.48
C LYS A 101 -5.16 6.90 2.67
N VAL A 102 -3.91 7.10 3.07
CA VAL A 102 -2.99 8.02 2.39
C VAL A 102 -2.60 7.48 1.01
N MET A 103 -2.38 6.17 0.87
CA MET A 103 -2.14 5.54 -0.43
C MET A 103 -3.34 5.63 -1.38
N SER A 104 -4.57 5.57 -0.85
CA SER A 104 -5.79 5.82 -1.62
C SER A 104 -5.93 7.28 -2.08
N ILE A 105 -5.33 8.23 -1.36
CA ILE A 105 -5.24 9.63 -1.81
C ILE A 105 -4.15 9.76 -2.89
N TYR A 106 -2.97 9.17 -2.67
CA TYR A 106 -1.87 9.14 -3.64
C TYR A 106 -2.33 8.57 -4.99
N SER A 107 -3.13 7.50 -4.99
CA SER A 107 -3.63 6.87 -6.23
C SER A 107 -4.56 7.75 -7.07
N LYS A 108 -5.04 8.87 -6.49
CA LYS A 108 -5.85 9.88 -7.17
C LYS A 108 -5.04 11.12 -7.59
N SER A 109 -3.76 11.16 -7.27
CA SER A 109 -2.86 12.26 -7.62
C SER A 109 -2.33 12.13 -9.05
N CYS A 110 -1.76 13.23 -9.59
CA CYS A 110 -1.07 13.21 -10.87
C CYS A 110 0.22 12.36 -10.88
N PHE A 111 0.77 12.04 -9.71
CA PHE A 111 1.96 11.19 -9.56
C PHE A 111 1.63 9.70 -9.58
N PHE A 112 0.34 9.32 -9.67
CA PHE A 112 -0.03 7.92 -9.67
C PHE A 112 0.62 7.17 -10.86
N LEU A 113 1.33 6.08 -10.55
CA LEU A 113 2.15 5.29 -11.50
C LEU A 113 3.37 6.02 -12.06
N HIS A 114 3.65 7.25 -11.65
CA HIS A 114 4.87 7.97 -11.99
C HIS A 114 5.83 7.89 -10.80
N TYR A 115 7.10 7.58 -11.10
CA TYR A 115 8.15 7.75 -10.11
C TYR A 115 8.39 9.26 -9.94
N ALA A 116 8.40 9.72 -8.70
CA ALA A 116 8.92 11.03 -8.34
C ALA A 116 10.05 10.87 -7.34
N ASP A 117 10.99 11.81 -7.31
CA ASP A 117 12.05 11.80 -6.30
C ASP A 117 11.44 11.87 -4.90
N PRO A 118 11.98 11.13 -3.90
CA PRO A 118 11.41 11.08 -2.55
C PRO A 118 11.22 12.46 -1.90
N ASP A 119 12.09 13.42 -2.23
CA ASP A 119 12.05 14.79 -1.72
C ASP A 119 10.75 15.52 -2.10
N VAL A 120 10.11 15.13 -3.22
CA VAL A 120 8.81 15.68 -3.65
C VAL A 120 7.73 15.42 -2.62
N PHE A 121 7.75 14.25 -1.98
CA PHE A 121 6.71 13.83 -1.03
C PHE A 121 7.09 14.01 0.43
N GLN A 122 8.34 14.39 0.73
CA GLN A 122 8.87 14.46 2.08
C GLN A 122 7.96 15.21 3.05
N SER A 123 7.37 16.34 2.62
CA SER A 123 6.45 17.11 3.47
C SER A 123 5.19 16.32 3.85
N ILE A 124 4.62 15.52 2.95
CA ILE A 124 3.46 14.69 3.24
C ILE A 124 3.86 13.53 4.14
N GLU A 125 5.01 12.91 3.87
CA GLU A 125 5.54 11.78 4.61
C GLU A 125 5.86 12.12 6.07
N GLN A 126 6.43 13.30 6.33
CA GLN A 126 6.84 13.70 7.67
C GLN A 126 5.69 14.33 8.48
N ASP A 127 4.95 15.27 7.88
CA ASP A 127 4.00 16.08 8.66
C ASP A 127 2.74 15.32 9.08
N PHE A 128 2.39 14.25 8.36
CA PHE A 128 1.21 13.44 8.64
C PHE A 128 1.54 12.05 9.16
N TRP A 129 2.80 11.77 9.47
CA TRP A 129 3.19 10.53 10.12
C TRP A 129 2.83 10.57 11.61
N LYS A 130 1.87 9.74 12.02
CA LYS A 130 1.48 9.66 13.44
C LYS A 130 0.87 8.32 13.83
N TYR A 131 0.94 8.02 15.12
CA TYR A 131 0.48 6.76 15.72
C TYR A 131 -1.00 6.81 16.12
N GLU A 132 -1.63 7.96 16.03
CA GLU A 132 -3.07 8.16 16.18
C GLU A 132 -3.79 8.10 14.83
N LYS A 133 -5.10 7.80 14.85
CA LYS A 133 -5.91 7.80 13.63
C LYS A 133 -5.90 9.17 12.97
N LEU A 134 -5.67 9.20 11.65
CA LEU A 134 -5.85 10.40 10.85
C LEU A 134 -7.31 10.86 10.91
N SER A 135 -7.51 12.13 11.25
CA SER A 135 -8.79 12.82 11.18
C SER A 135 -9.14 13.17 9.73
N THR A 136 -10.40 13.49 9.46
CA THR A 136 -10.83 14.00 8.15
C THR A 136 -10.04 15.24 7.74
N LYS A 137 -9.75 16.14 8.69
CA LYS A 137 -8.95 17.35 8.43
C LYS A 137 -7.53 17.01 7.96
N ASP A 138 -6.90 15.99 8.53
CA ASP A 138 -5.58 15.54 8.08
C ASP A 138 -5.64 15.02 6.64
N LEU A 139 -6.63 14.18 6.33
CA LEU A 139 -6.82 13.61 4.99
C LEU A 139 -7.06 14.69 3.93
N ASP A 140 -7.86 15.71 4.27
CA ASP A 140 -8.09 16.87 3.40
C ASP A 140 -6.82 17.67 3.16
N GLN A 141 -5.98 17.87 4.20
CA GLN A 141 -4.71 18.57 4.05
C GLN A 141 -3.72 17.77 3.20
N ILE A 142 -3.64 16.45 3.37
CA ILE A 142 -2.82 15.57 2.54
C ILE A 142 -3.25 15.68 1.07
N LYS A 143 -4.56 15.57 0.80
CA LYS A 143 -5.10 15.74 -0.57
C LYS A 143 -4.69 17.09 -1.15
N ARG A 144 -4.87 18.18 -0.40
CA ARG A 144 -4.49 19.53 -0.85
C ARG A 144 -3.00 19.63 -1.17
N ARG A 145 -2.12 18.99 -0.40
CA ARG A 145 -0.69 18.98 -0.70
C ARG A 145 -0.36 18.24 -1.98
N PHE A 146 -0.98 17.08 -2.23
CA PHE A 146 -0.86 16.43 -3.53
C PHE A 146 -1.34 17.33 -4.68
N ASP A 147 -2.49 17.99 -4.51
CA ASP A 147 -3.01 18.92 -5.52
C ASP A 147 -2.01 20.07 -5.82
N LEU A 148 -1.37 20.63 -4.78
CA LEU A 148 -0.36 21.68 -4.93
C LEU A 148 0.91 21.18 -5.63
N LEU A 149 1.41 20.00 -5.25
CA LEU A 149 2.56 19.38 -5.91
C LEU A 149 2.28 19.14 -7.40
N CYS A 150 1.08 18.66 -7.74
CA CYS A 150 0.65 18.48 -9.12
C CYS A 150 0.58 19.79 -9.93
N MET A 151 0.25 20.91 -9.29
CA MET A 151 0.28 22.22 -9.93
C MET A 151 1.71 22.74 -10.12
N ALA A 152 2.64 22.43 -9.20
CA ALA A 152 4.04 22.78 -9.33
C ALA A 152 4.70 22.01 -10.49
N ASP A 153 4.54 20.69 -10.52
CA ASP A 153 5.09 19.81 -11.57
C ASP A 153 4.68 20.26 -12.99
N LYS A 154 3.40 20.58 -13.19
CA LYS A 154 2.90 21.12 -14.48
C LYS A 154 3.53 22.45 -14.89
N ARG A 155 3.98 23.29 -13.95
CA ARG A 155 4.64 24.57 -14.25
C ARG A 155 6.09 24.38 -14.66
N ASP A 156 6.76 23.38 -14.09
CA ASP A 156 8.16 23.08 -14.40
C ASP A 156 8.28 22.39 -15.76
N VAL A 157 7.33 21.51 -16.12
CA VAL A 157 7.25 20.92 -17.47
C VAL A 157 7.05 21.97 -18.57
N LYS A 158 6.35 23.08 -18.29
CA LYS A 158 6.12 24.15 -19.29
C LYS A 158 7.30 25.08 -19.50
N LYS A 159 8.32 25.04 -18.63
CA LYS A 159 9.49 25.91 -18.71
C LYS A 159 10.67 25.27 -19.46
N ASN A 160 10.59 23.96 -19.72
CA ASN A 160 11.57 23.17 -20.47
C ASN A 160 11.03 22.83 -21.87
#